data_AF-A0A2S3WLB3-F1
#
_entry.id   AF-A0A2S3WLB3-F1
#
_cell.length_a   1.000
_cell.length_b   1.000
_cell.length_c   1.000
_cell.angle_alpha   90.00
_cell.angle_beta   90.00
_cell.angle_gamma   90.00
#
_symmetry.space_group_name_H-M   'P 1'
#
loop_
_entity.id
_entity.type
_entity.pdbx_description
1 polymer ?
#
loop_
_entity_poly.entity_id
_entity_poly.type
_entity_poly.pdbx_seq_one_letter_code
_entity_poly.pdbx_strand_id
1 'polypeptide(L)'
;MGDVSASVETVSRTVAGVDGKVSAMTTIKAETIAGGRRVMAGLALGSDGQTSEILAYAQRFAIVDESSGQMVLPFVVSNGQVFISQAVINTAFIQQIVAGMTIRSQAVNSQGLPLLELNFVTGAVSIRGQDANGSTLLNNGGLYVYDAAGIERTAVGRLT
;
A
#
# COMPACT_ATOMS: atom_id res chain seq x y z
N MET A 1 -24.44 -35.00 9.68
CA MET A 1 -23.12 -34.51 9.23
C MET A 1 -23.39 -33.64 8.02
N GLY A 2 -23.08 -32.34 8.07
CA GLY A 2 -23.31 -31.46 6.93
C GLY A 2 -22.29 -31.76 5.83
N ASP A 3 -22.75 -31.86 4.59
CA ASP A 3 -21.88 -32.16 3.45
C ASP A 3 -20.77 -31.11 3.34
N VAL A 4 -19.52 -31.56 3.51
CA VAL A 4 -18.31 -30.78 3.25
C VAL A 4 -17.64 -31.40 2.03
N SER A 5 -17.46 -30.62 0.97
CA SER A 5 -16.76 -31.05 -0.25
C SER A 5 -15.71 -30.01 -0.66
N ALA A 6 -14.61 -30.48 -1.25
CA ALA A 6 -13.56 -29.63 -1.79
C ALA A 6 -13.13 -30.15 -3.17
N SER A 7 -12.84 -29.24 -4.10
CA SER A 7 -12.42 -29.58 -5.47
C SER A 7 -11.40 -28.58 -5.99
N VAL A 8 -10.46 -29.06 -6.80
CA VAL A 8 -9.49 -28.22 -7.52
C VAL A 8 -9.61 -28.52 -9.02
N GLU A 9 -9.63 -27.48 -9.83
CA GLU A 9 -9.71 -27.56 -11.29
C GLU A 9 -8.61 -26.70 -11.91
N THR A 10 -7.82 -27.28 -12.81
CA THR A 10 -6.80 -26.57 -13.59
C THR A 10 -7.12 -26.70 -15.07
N VAL A 11 -7.30 -25.58 -15.76
CA VAL A 11 -7.58 -25.53 -17.19
C VAL A 11 -6.46 -24.78 -17.89
N SER A 12 -5.73 -25.46 -18.77
CA SER A 12 -4.72 -24.86 -19.63
C SER A 12 -5.16 -24.96 -21.09
N ARG A 13 -5.09 -23.84 -21.82
CA ARG A 13 -5.45 -23.77 -23.24
C ARG A 13 -4.42 -22.93 -23.98
N THR A 14 -3.99 -23.42 -25.14
CA THR A 14 -3.13 -22.69 -26.06
C THR A 14 -3.82 -22.67 -27.42
N VAL A 15 -4.02 -21.48 -27.99
CA VAL A 15 -4.67 -21.31 -29.29
C VAL A 15 -3.68 -20.63 -30.23
N ALA A 16 -3.32 -21.31 -31.32
CA ALA A 16 -2.63 -20.70 -32.45
C ALA A 16 -3.68 -20.36 -33.52
N GLY A 17 -3.98 -19.07 -33.68
CA GLY A 17 -4.87 -18.58 -34.72
C GLY A 17 -4.20 -18.63 -36.09
N VAL A 18 -4.99 -18.85 -37.14
CA VAL A 18 -4.56 -18.79 -38.56
C VAL A 18 -4.02 -17.41 -38.96
N ASP A 19 -4.33 -16.37 -38.19
CA ASP A 19 -3.86 -14.99 -38.38
C ASP A 19 -2.51 -14.70 -37.70
N GLY A 20 -1.79 -15.73 -37.23
CA GLY A 20 -0.47 -15.60 -36.60
C GLY A 20 -0.49 -15.14 -35.13
N LYS A 21 -1.66 -14.94 -34.53
CA LYS A 21 -1.80 -14.66 -33.09
C LYS A 21 -1.81 -15.95 -32.29
N VAL A 22 -0.93 -16.04 -31.29
CA VAL A 22 -0.84 -17.17 -30.35
C VAL A 22 -1.27 -16.68 -28.98
N SER A 23 -2.23 -17.35 -28.37
CA SER A 23 -2.63 -17.11 -26.99
C SER A 23 -2.42 -18.33 -26.12
N ALA A 24 -2.06 -18.10 -24.86
CA ALA A 24 -1.91 -19.13 -23.84
C ALA A 24 -2.62 -18.66 -22.57
N MET A 25 -3.46 -19.52 -22.00
CA MET A 25 -4.17 -19.25 -20.76
C MET A 25 -4.09 -20.45 -19.83
N THR A 26 -3.82 -20.23 -18.56
CA THR A 26 -3.93 -21.23 -17.49
C THR A 26 -4.75 -20.67 -16.36
N THR A 27 -5.80 -21.37 -15.96
CA THR A 27 -6.64 -21.02 -14.81
C THR A 27 -6.58 -22.13 -13.78
N ILE A 28 -6.31 -21.77 -12.53
CA ILE A 28 -6.38 -22.67 -11.38
C ILE A 28 -7.55 -22.20 -10.53
N LYS A 29 -8.47 -23.11 -10.19
CA LYS A 29 -9.64 -22.86 -9.35
C LYS A 29 -9.63 -23.85 -8.19
N ALA A 30 -9.79 -23.34 -6.97
CA ALA A 30 -10.02 -24.13 -5.78
C ALA A 30 -11.38 -23.76 -5.18
N GLU A 31 -12.16 -24.76 -4.80
CA GLU A 31 -13.50 -24.58 -4.27
C GLU A 31 -13.70 -25.46 -3.04
N THR A 32 -14.39 -24.94 -2.04
CA THR A 32 -14.81 -25.69 -0.86
C THR A 32 -16.26 -25.32 -0.52
N ILE A 33 -17.09 -26.32 -0.29
CA ILE A 33 -18.48 -26.20 0.14
C ILE A 33 -18.54 -26.77 1.55
N ALA A 34 -18.94 -25.95 2.52
CA ALA A 34 -19.16 -26.40 3.89
C ALA A 34 -20.40 -25.71 4.46
N GLY A 35 -21.38 -26.49 4.94
CA GLY A 35 -22.59 -25.95 5.57
C GLY A 35 -23.41 -25.02 4.66
N GLY A 36 -23.50 -25.33 3.36
CA GLY A 36 -24.22 -24.50 2.37
C GLY A 36 -23.47 -23.26 1.89
N ARG A 37 -22.27 -22.96 2.42
CA ARG A 37 -21.42 -21.87 1.96
C ARG A 37 -20.36 -22.37 0.98
N ARG A 38 -20.41 -21.89 -0.26
CA ARG A 38 -19.40 -22.13 -1.30
C ARG A 38 -18.33 -21.04 -1.24
N VAL A 39 -17.10 -21.43 -0.99
CA VAL A 39 -15.92 -20.57 -1.01
C VAL A 39 -15.07 -20.97 -2.21
N MET A 40 -14.76 -20.00 -3.08
CA MET A 40 -13.92 -20.22 -4.26
C MET A 40 -12.73 -19.26 -4.27
N ALA A 41 -11.59 -19.76 -4.72
CA ALA A 41 -10.41 -18.98 -5.08
C ALA A 41 -9.97 -19.38 -6.49
N GLY A 42 -9.50 -18.41 -7.28
CA GLY A 42 -9.06 -18.64 -8.65
C GLY A 42 -7.87 -17.76 -9.02
N LEU A 43 -6.97 -18.29 -9.85
CA LEU A 43 -5.86 -17.57 -10.45
C LEU A 43 -5.84 -17.88 -11.94
N ALA A 44 -6.02 -16.87 -12.78
CA ALA A 44 -5.91 -16.99 -14.23
C ALA A 44 -4.68 -16.22 -14.71
N LEU A 45 -3.83 -16.90 -15.48
CA LEU A 45 -2.68 -16.32 -16.18
C LEU A 45 -2.96 -16.40 -17.67
N GLY A 46 -2.80 -15.28 -18.37
CA GLY A 46 -3.08 -15.19 -19.81
C GLY A 46 -2.00 -14.42 -20.53
N SER A 47 -1.74 -14.79 -21.79
CA SER A 47 -1.03 -13.95 -22.74
C SER A 47 -1.61 -14.16 -24.13
N ASP A 48 -1.72 -13.08 -24.90
CA ASP A 48 -2.25 -13.07 -26.26
C ASP A 48 -1.19 -12.67 -27.32
N GLY A 49 0.09 -12.75 -26.95
CA GLY A 49 1.22 -12.38 -27.80
C GLY A 49 1.50 -10.88 -27.87
N GLN A 50 0.68 -10.03 -27.24
CA GLN A 50 0.91 -8.59 -27.11
C GLN A 50 0.93 -8.15 -25.66
N THR A 51 0.10 -8.77 -24.83
CA THR A 51 -0.03 -8.47 -23.41
C THR A 51 0.00 -9.76 -22.59
N SER A 52 0.40 -9.63 -21.33
CA SER A 52 0.35 -10.69 -20.34
C SER A 52 -0.38 -10.17 -19.11
N GLU A 53 -1.31 -10.95 -18.59
CA GLU A 53 -2.14 -10.57 -17.45
C GLU A 53 -2.23 -11.68 -16.41
N ILE A 54 -2.39 -11.26 -15.16
CA ILE A 54 -2.68 -12.15 -14.03
C ILE A 54 -3.94 -11.62 -13.36
N LEU A 55 -4.97 -12.46 -13.32
CA LEU A 55 -6.25 -12.18 -12.68
C LEU A 55 -6.41 -13.10 -11.47
N ALA A 56 -6.49 -12.51 -10.28
CA ALA A 56 -6.73 -13.24 -9.03
C ALA A 56 -8.16 -12.98 -8.54
N TYR A 57 -8.89 -14.06 -8.27
CA TYR A 57 -10.24 -14.02 -7.70
C TYR A 57 -10.23 -14.72 -6.33
N ALA A 58 -10.34 -13.97 -5.24
CA ALA A 58 -10.42 -14.54 -3.89
C ALA A 58 -11.06 -13.55 -2.91
N GLN A 59 -11.63 -14.06 -1.81
CA GLN A 59 -12.07 -13.23 -0.66
C GLN A 59 -10.88 -12.54 0.04
N ARG A 60 -9.72 -13.19 0.00
CA ARG A 60 -8.46 -12.68 0.54
C ARG A 60 -7.31 -13.18 -0.33
N PHE A 61 -6.49 -12.27 -0.82
CA PHE A 61 -5.23 -12.57 -1.49
C PHE A 61 -4.09 -12.03 -0.64
N ALA A 62 -3.04 -12.81 -0.40
CA ALA A 62 -1.91 -12.36 0.39
C ALA A 62 -0.61 -12.97 -0.16
N ILE A 63 0.44 -12.16 -0.17
CA ILE A 63 1.80 -12.66 -0.37
C ILE A 63 2.34 -13.01 1.02
N VAL A 64 2.87 -14.22 1.17
CA VAL A 64 3.46 -14.71 2.42
C VAL A 64 4.98 -14.72 2.25
N ASP A 65 5.67 -14.11 3.20
CA ASP A 65 7.13 -14.17 3.31
C ASP A 65 7.50 -14.85 4.63
N GLU A 66 8.19 -15.98 4.54
CA GLU A 66 8.73 -16.74 5.69
C GLU A 66 10.26 -16.72 5.74
N SER A 67 10.92 -15.93 4.88
CA SER A 67 12.39 -15.86 4.78
C SER A 67 13.08 -15.44 6.08
N SER A 68 12.37 -14.76 6.96
CA SER A 68 12.85 -14.29 8.26
C SER A 68 12.57 -15.24 9.44
N GLY A 69 11.92 -16.39 9.21
CA GLY A 69 11.50 -17.31 10.26
C GLY A 69 10.23 -16.87 11.03
N GLN A 70 9.68 -15.70 10.69
CA GLN A 70 8.33 -15.28 11.08
C GLN A 70 7.47 -15.15 9.83
N MET A 71 6.20 -15.54 9.93
CA MET A 71 5.24 -15.35 8.85
C MET A 71 4.87 -13.88 8.74
N VAL A 72 5.37 -13.20 7.71
CA VAL A 72 5.05 -11.81 7.40
C VAL A 72 4.15 -11.76 6.15
N LEU A 73 3.17 -10.87 6.16
CA LEU A 73 2.28 -10.64 5.03
C LEU A 73 2.54 -9.23 4.46
N PRO A 74 3.54 -9.03 3.59
CA PRO A 74 3.88 -7.70 3.08
C PRO A 74 2.75 -7.05 2.27
N PHE A 75 1.90 -7.86 1.61
CA PHE A 75 0.82 -7.41 0.76
C PHE A 75 -0.43 -8.28 0.98
N VAL A 76 -1.56 -7.65 1.30
CA VAL A 76 -2.85 -8.33 1.49
C VAL A 76 -3.96 -7.54 0.82
N VAL A 77 -4.79 -8.21 0.00
CA VAL A 77 -6.05 -7.67 -0.51
C VAL A 77 -7.19 -8.37 0.19
N SER A 78 -8.04 -7.62 0.89
CA SER A 78 -9.22 -8.16 1.57
C SER A 78 -10.26 -7.07 1.77
N ASN A 79 -11.55 -7.43 1.71
CA ASN A 79 -12.67 -6.50 1.90
C ASN A 79 -12.60 -5.25 0.99
N GLY A 80 -12.09 -5.41 -0.24
CA GLY A 80 -11.93 -4.32 -1.20
C GLY A 80 -10.79 -3.34 -0.89
N GLN A 81 -9.95 -3.64 0.11
CA GLN A 81 -8.81 -2.80 0.51
C GLN A 81 -7.50 -3.54 0.30
N VAL A 82 -6.45 -2.78 0.03
CA VAL A 82 -5.07 -3.27 -0.08
C VAL A 82 -4.30 -2.80 1.15
N PHE A 83 -3.71 -3.74 1.86
CA PHE A 83 -2.84 -3.51 3.00
C PHE A 83 -1.40 -3.80 2.58
N ILE A 84 -0.54 -2.80 2.77
CA ILE A 84 0.89 -2.88 2.48
C ILE A 84 1.62 -2.48 3.75
N SER A 85 2.45 -3.37 4.30
CA SER A 85 3.19 -3.09 5.54
C SER A 85 4.35 -2.13 5.29
N GLN A 86 5.11 -2.36 4.22
CA GLN A 86 6.21 -1.52 3.77
C GLN A 86 6.35 -1.63 2.24
N ALA A 87 6.63 -0.52 1.58
CA ALA A 87 6.93 -0.47 0.15
C ALA A 87 8.11 0.45 -0.14
N VAL A 88 8.95 0.04 -1.09
CA VAL A 88 9.96 0.90 -1.72
C VAL A 88 9.43 1.25 -3.11
N ILE A 89 9.19 2.53 -3.35
CA ILE A 89 8.55 3.01 -4.59
C ILE A 89 9.52 3.97 -5.29
N ASN A 90 9.87 3.68 -6.54
CA ASN A 90 10.74 4.56 -7.34
C ASN A 90 10.02 5.88 -7.67
N THR A 91 8.83 5.78 -8.26
CA THR A 91 7.98 6.93 -8.59
C THR A 91 6.53 6.59 -8.28
N ALA A 92 5.82 7.49 -7.59
CA ALA A 92 4.39 7.38 -7.33
C ALA A 92 3.66 8.57 -7.95
N PHE A 93 2.62 8.31 -8.75
CA PHE A 93 1.64 9.31 -9.17
C PHE A 93 0.32 9.03 -8.45
N ILE A 94 -0.08 9.93 -7.56
CA ILE A 94 -1.28 9.77 -6.72
C ILE A 94 -2.25 10.89 -7.05
N GLN A 95 -3.40 10.55 -7.64
CA GLN A 95 -4.43 11.54 -7.98
C GLN A 95 -5.08 12.14 -6.73
N GLN A 96 -5.35 11.32 -5.72
CA GLN A 96 -5.94 11.74 -4.45
C GLN A 96 -5.44 10.85 -3.32
N ILE A 97 -5.10 11.45 -2.17
CA ILE A 97 -4.73 10.75 -0.94
C ILE A 97 -5.53 11.31 0.23
N VAL A 98 -6.08 10.40 1.05
CA VAL A 98 -6.65 10.73 2.36
C VAL A 98 -5.71 10.13 3.41
N ALA A 99 -4.82 10.95 3.96
CA ALA A 99 -3.86 10.52 4.97
C ALA A 99 -4.46 10.62 6.38
N GLY A 100 -4.46 9.52 7.13
CA GLY A 100 -5.04 9.48 8.48
C GLY A 100 -4.10 9.81 9.63
N MET A 101 -2.78 9.80 9.40
CA MET A 101 -1.76 10.01 10.44
C MET A 101 -0.73 11.08 10.01
N THR A 102 0.50 10.68 9.71
CA THR A 102 1.61 11.60 9.41
C THR A 102 2.35 11.14 8.17
N ILE A 103 2.70 12.08 7.30
CA ILE A 103 3.70 11.88 6.24
C ILE A 103 4.98 12.57 6.69
N ARG A 104 6.09 11.82 6.79
CA ARG A 104 7.36 12.32 7.31
C ARG A 104 8.55 11.93 6.43
N SER A 105 9.60 12.73 6.47
CA SER A 105 10.88 12.38 5.87
C SER A 105 11.54 11.21 6.61
N GLN A 106 12.31 10.41 5.87
CA GLN A 106 13.21 9.42 6.48
C GLN A 106 14.37 10.11 7.21
N ALA A 107 14.89 11.20 6.65
CA ALA A 107 15.95 11.99 7.27
C ALA A 107 15.45 12.65 8.56
N VAL A 108 16.33 12.67 9.55
CA VAL A 108 16.12 13.30 10.86
C VAL A 108 17.21 14.34 11.12
N ASN A 109 16.91 15.32 11.97
CA ASN A 109 17.91 16.29 12.45
C ASN A 109 18.81 15.67 13.53
N SER A 110 19.77 16.45 14.02
CA SER A 110 20.67 16.07 15.13
C SER A 110 19.96 15.69 16.44
N GLN A 111 18.66 16.00 16.58
CA GLN A 111 17.82 15.68 17.74
C GLN A 111 16.90 14.47 17.49
N GLY A 112 17.00 13.80 16.34
CA GLY A 112 16.17 12.63 15.99
C GLY A 112 14.76 12.98 15.49
N LEU A 113 14.46 14.25 15.25
CA LEU A 113 13.17 14.69 14.71
C LEU A 113 13.19 14.65 13.18
N PRO A 114 12.11 14.21 12.50
CA PRO A 114 12.02 14.26 11.04
C PRO A 114 12.22 15.68 10.49
N LEU A 115 12.93 15.82 9.39
CA LEU A 115 13.14 17.13 8.73
C LEU A 115 11.83 17.71 8.18
N LEU A 116 11.00 16.88 7.57
CA LEU A 116 9.67 17.26 7.09
C LEU A 116 8.64 16.38 7.78
N GLU A 117 7.56 16.99 8.26
CA GLU A 117 6.47 16.29 8.90
C GLU A 117 5.13 16.99 8.61
N LEU A 118 4.21 16.27 7.99
CA LEU A 118 2.83 16.70 7.78
C LEU A 118 1.95 15.83 8.68
N ASN A 119 1.43 16.42 9.75
CA ASN A 119 0.54 15.76 10.71
C ASN A 119 -0.92 16.08 10.35
N PHE A 120 -1.64 15.08 9.85
CA PHE A 120 -3.03 15.21 9.43
C PHE A 120 -4.02 15.10 10.60
N VAL A 121 -3.58 14.63 11.78
CA VAL A 121 -4.41 14.60 13.00
C VAL A 121 -4.51 16.00 13.60
N THR A 122 -3.40 16.74 13.65
CA THR A 122 -3.36 18.09 14.22
C THR A 122 -3.43 19.20 13.17
N GLY A 123 -3.34 18.86 11.88
CA GLY A 123 -3.22 19.83 10.78
C GLY A 123 -1.91 20.61 10.76
N ALA A 124 -0.85 20.08 11.39
CA ALA A 124 0.43 20.77 11.51
C ALA A 124 1.38 20.38 10.38
N VAL A 125 2.13 21.34 9.84
CA VAL A 125 3.22 21.13 8.90
C VAL A 125 4.50 21.66 9.53
N SER A 126 5.50 20.80 9.70
CA SER A 126 6.79 21.14 10.29
C SER A 126 7.91 20.93 9.29
N ILE A 127 8.78 21.93 9.16
CA ILE A 127 10.02 21.88 8.40
C ILE A 127 11.16 22.22 9.36
N ARG A 128 12.16 21.35 9.49
CA ARG A 128 13.25 21.47 10.46
C ARG A 128 14.59 21.48 9.74
N GLY A 129 15.51 22.33 10.19
CA GLY A 129 16.89 22.32 9.73
C GLY A 129 17.59 21.02 10.12
N GLN A 130 18.42 20.47 9.23
CA GLN A 130 19.16 19.24 9.48
C GLN A 130 20.15 19.38 10.65
N ASP A 131 20.75 20.55 10.76
CA ASP A 131 21.65 20.97 11.83
C ASP A 131 20.93 21.39 13.12
N ALA A 132 19.59 21.37 13.13
CA ALA A 132 18.72 21.89 14.19
C ALA A 132 18.90 23.39 14.49
N ASN A 133 19.42 24.18 13.53
CA ASN A 133 19.63 25.63 13.73
C ASN A 133 18.34 26.47 13.60
N GLY A 134 17.22 25.83 13.27
CA GLY A 134 15.91 26.47 13.23
C GLY A 134 14.83 25.53 12.70
N SER A 135 13.58 25.98 12.83
CA SER A 135 12.42 25.26 12.28
C SER A 135 11.27 26.20 11.93
N THR A 136 10.43 25.76 11.01
CA THR A 136 9.18 26.40 10.64
C THR A 136 8.03 25.46 10.98
N LEU A 137 7.02 25.98 11.67
CA LEU A 137 5.80 25.28 12.02
C LEU A 137 4.61 26.05 11.46
N LEU A 138 3.75 25.39 10.71
CA LEU A 138 2.44 25.88 10.36
C LEU A 138 1.41 25.02 11.09
N ASN A 139 0.47 25.64 11.79
CA ASN A 139 -0.63 24.95 12.46
C ASN A 139 -1.90 25.84 12.46
N ASN A 140 -2.95 25.40 13.16
CA ASN A 140 -4.22 26.14 13.27
C ASN A 140 -4.08 27.56 13.88
N GLY A 141 -2.99 27.81 14.61
CA GLY A 141 -2.70 29.13 15.17
C GLY A 141 -1.89 30.04 14.25
N GLY A 142 -1.42 29.58 13.09
CA GLY A 142 -0.63 30.38 12.16
C GLY A 142 0.70 29.74 11.73
N LEU A 143 1.60 30.57 11.21
CA LEU A 143 2.97 30.22 10.82
C LEU A 143 3.96 30.76 11.84
N TYR A 144 4.85 29.89 12.31
CA TYR A 144 5.83 30.14 13.35
C TYR A 144 7.21 29.75 12.87
N VAL A 145 8.21 30.57 13.18
CA VAL A 145 9.63 30.28 12.92
C VAL A 145 10.38 30.31 14.25
N TYR A 146 11.15 29.26 14.51
CA TYR A 146 11.96 29.08 15.70
C TYR A 146 13.44 29.06 15.35
N ASP A 147 14.27 29.61 16.23
CA ASP A 147 15.73 29.48 16.14
C ASP A 147 16.24 28.17 16.78
N ALA A 148 17.57 28.00 16.82
CA ALA A 148 18.24 26.84 17.40
C ALA A 148 17.94 26.61 18.89
N ALA A 149 17.58 27.68 19.63
CA ALA A 149 17.22 27.60 21.04
C ALA A 149 15.72 27.30 21.25
N GLY A 150 14.96 27.10 20.15
CA GLY A 150 13.51 26.89 20.20
C GLY A 150 12.74 28.18 20.51
N ILE A 151 13.36 29.34 20.39
CA ILE A 151 12.70 30.63 20.64
C ILE A 151 11.95 31.06 19.39
N GLU A 152 10.67 31.39 19.55
CA GLU A 152 9.85 31.99 18.49
C GLU A 152 10.49 33.31 18.03
N ARG A 153 10.90 33.37 16.76
CA ARG A 153 11.44 34.58 16.13
C ARG A 153 10.39 35.30 15.31
N THR A 154 9.43 34.54 14.78
CA THR A 154 8.37 35.07 13.91
C THR A 154 7.10 34.29 14.18
N ALA A 155 5.98 34.99 14.31
CA ALA A 155 4.63 34.42 14.28
C ALA A 155 3.74 35.25 13.34
N VAL A 156 3.03 34.58 12.44
CA VAL A 156 2.12 35.19 11.47
C VAL A 156 0.76 34.48 11.55
N GLY A 157 -0.32 35.25 11.58
CA GLY A 157 -1.69 34.71 11.57
C GLY A 157 -2.24 34.27 12.92
N ARG A 158 -1.50 34.51 14.02
CA ARG A 158 -2.01 34.33 15.37
C ARG A 158 -2.99 35.45 15.71
N LEU A 159 -4.28 35.18 15.52
CA LEU A 159 -5.36 36.07 15.94
C LEU A 159 -5.69 35.75 17.40
N THR A 160 -5.43 36.71 18.29
CA THR A 160 -5.84 36.67 19.70
C THR A 160 -7.33 36.87 19.85
#